data_AF-A0A954U1R8-F1
#
_entry.id   AF-A0A954U1R8-F1
#
_cell.length_a   1.000
_cell.length_b   1.000
_cell.length_c   1.000
_cell.angle_alpha   90.00
_cell.angle_beta   90.00
_cell.angle_gamma   90.00
#
_symmetry.space_group_name_H-M   'P 1'
#
loop_
_entity.id
_entity.type
_entity.pdbx_description
1 polymer ?
#
loop_
_entity_poly.entity_id
_entity_poly.type
_entity_poly.pdbx_seq_one_letter_code
_entity_poly.pdbx_strand_id
1 'polypeptide(L)' 'MTSIPSDPLRSTYTANFPELLEQLGISLAVTTYQQGKLVLIRSANGQLNTHFRMFTFPMGIASTAPWLA' A
#
# COMPACT_ATOMS: atom_id res chain seq x y z
N MET A 1 17.24 14.04 -22.51
CA MET A 1 17.14 13.08 -21.39
C MET A 1 16.46 13.83 -20.25
N THR A 2 15.12 13.82 -20.23
CA THR A 2 14.32 14.66 -19.32
C THR A 2 13.80 13.76 -18.22
N SER A 3 14.26 13.95 -16.98
CA SER A 3 13.73 13.24 -15.81
C SER A 3 12.26 13.59 -15.67
N ILE A 4 11.36 12.60 -15.83
CA ILE A 4 9.94 12.80 -15.53
C ILE A 4 9.83 13.07 -14.03
N PRO A 5 9.32 14.23 -13.59
CA PRO A 5 9.08 14.47 -12.18
C PRO A 5 8.06 13.45 -11.69
N SER A 6 8.47 12.55 -10.80
CA SER A 6 7.55 11.68 -10.09
C SER A 6 7.01 12.47 -8.90
N ASP A 7 5.87 13.13 -9.07
CA ASP A 7 5.17 13.71 -7.93
C ASP A 7 5.00 12.64 -6.84
N PRO A 8 5.38 12.94 -5.58
CA PRO A 8 5.28 11.96 -4.51
C PRO A 8 3.80 11.60 -4.33
N LEU A 9 3.49 10.32 -4.49
CA LEU A 9 2.14 9.82 -4.26
C LEU A 9 1.74 10.05 -2.81
N ARG A 10 0.51 10.54 -2.63
CA ARG A 10 -0.10 10.75 -1.32
C ARG A 10 -1.33 9.86 -1.19
N SER A 11 -1.50 9.27 -0.02
CA SER A 11 -2.73 8.58 0.38
C SER A 11 -3.53 9.45 1.34
N THR A 12 -4.84 9.56 1.11
CA THR A 12 -5.79 10.09 2.09
C THR A 12 -6.58 8.93 2.67
N TYR A 13 -6.92 9.02 3.94
CA TYR A 13 -7.63 7.97 4.67
C TYR A 13 -8.49 8.60 5.77
N THR A 14 -9.50 7.88 6.22
CA THR A 14 -10.32 8.28 7.37
C THR A 14 -9.59 8.00 8.67
N ALA A 15 -9.80 8.84 9.69
CA ALA A 15 -9.04 8.78 10.94
C ALA A 15 -9.14 7.40 11.67
N ASN A 16 -10.23 6.66 11.47
CA ASN A 16 -10.46 5.36 12.09
C ASN A 16 -9.78 4.19 11.37
N PHE A 17 -9.23 4.39 10.17
CA PHE A 17 -8.69 3.28 9.38
C PHE A 17 -7.39 2.66 9.95
N PRO A 18 -6.40 3.44 10.44
CA PRO A 18 -5.23 2.86 11.11
C PRO A 18 -5.61 2.01 12.33
N GLU A 19 -6.55 2.50 13.15
CA GLU A 19 -7.04 1.79 14.33
C GLU A 19 -7.68 0.44 13.97
N LEU A 20 -8.46 0.40 12.88
CA LEU A 20 -9.04 -0.85 12.38
C LEU A 20 -7.97 -1.88 12.01
N LEU A 21 -6.88 -1.46 11.35
CA LEU A 21 -5.78 -2.36 10.99
C LEU A 21 -5.05 -2.89 12.22
N GLU A 22 -4.88 -2.05 13.25
CA GLU A 22 -4.27 -2.46 14.54
C GLU A 22 -5.15 -3.47 15.29
N GLN A 23 -6.45 -3.20 15.39
CA GLN A 23 -7.40 -4.09 16.07
C GLN A 23 -7.47 -5.47 15.39
N LEU A 24 -7.40 -5.51 14.07
CA LEU A 24 -7.40 -6.75 13.29
C LEU A 24 -6.02 -7.42 13.23
N GLY A 25 -4.94 -6.71 13.56
CA GLY A 25 -3.57 -7.21 13.46
C GLY A 25 -3.13 -7.51 12.03
N ILE A 26 -3.61 -6.73 11.05
CA ILE A 26 -3.38 -6.99 9.62
C ILE A 26 -2.69 -5.81 8.90
N SER A 27 -2.15 -6.12 7.72
CA SER A 27 -1.75 -5.14 6.71
C SER A 27 -2.48 -5.44 5.40
N LEU A 28 -2.63 -4.43 4.54
CA LEU A 28 -3.33 -4.54 3.27
C LEU A 28 -2.37 -4.33 2.10
N ALA A 29 -2.45 -5.20 1.11
CA ALA A 29 -1.77 -5.07 -0.17
C ALA A 29 -2.81 -4.78 -1.27
N VAL A 30 -2.62 -3.68 -2.01
CA VAL A 30 -3.55 -3.23 -3.06
C VAL A 30 -2.82 -3.14 -4.40
N THR A 31 -3.26 -3.91 -5.39
CA THR A 31 -2.80 -3.78 -6.77
C THR A 31 -3.74 -2.89 -7.58
N THR A 32 -3.15 -1.98 -8.34
CA THR A 32 -3.88 -1.07 -9.22
C THR A 32 -3.52 -1.40 -10.67
N TYR A 33 -4.46 -2.03 -11.38
CA TYR A 33 -4.22 -2.53 -12.73
C TYR A 33 -3.80 -1.41 -13.69
N GLN A 34 -4.56 -0.30 -13.72
CA GLN A 34 -4.32 0.80 -14.65
C GLN A 34 -3.12 1.67 -14.26
N GLN A 35 -2.89 1.86 -12.96
CA GLN A 35 -1.82 2.74 -12.48
C GLN A 35 -0.47 2.02 -12.37
N GLY A 36 -0.44 0.69 -12.53
CA GLY A 36 0.78 -0.11 -12.45
C GLY A 36 1.45 -0.05 -11.08
N LYS A 37 0.66 -0.09 -9.99
CA LYS A 37 1.21 0.03 -8.62
C LYS A 37 0.72 -1.06 -7.70
N LEU A 38 1.63 -1.53 -6.84
CA LEU A 38 1.32 -2.20 -5.60
C LEU A 38 1.47 -1.19 -4.46
N VAL A 39 0.43 -1.08 -3.62
CA VAL A 39 0.43 -0.26 -2.41
C VAL A 39 0.39 -1.18 -1.21
N LEU A 40 1.41 -1.10 -0.35
CA LEU A 40 1.39 -1.75 0.96
C LEU A 40 0.93 -0.74 1.99
N ILE A 41 -0.06 -1.12 2.78
CA ILE A 41 -0.74 -0.26 3.74
C ILE A 41 -0.71 -0.96 5.10
N ARG A 42 -0.23 -0.24 6.11
CA ARG A 42 -0.23 -0.72 7.49
C ARG A 42 -0.46 0.44 8.45
N SER A 43 -0.87 0.12 9.68
CA SER A 43 -0.70 1.08 10.77
C SER A 43 0.75 1.09 11.25
N ALA A 44 1.25 2.27 11.58
CA ALA A 44 2.52 2.47 12.25
C ALA A 44 2.41 3.68 13.18
N ASN A 45 2.60 3.48 14.48
CA ASN A 45 2.52 4.54 15.50
C ASN A 45 1.18 5.30 15.47
N GLY A 46 0.06 4.61 15.29
CA GLY A 46 -1.27 5.21 15.20
C GLY A 46 -1.55 6.00 13.92
N GLN A 47 -0.68 5.94 12.92
CA GLN A 47 -0.87 6.58 11.62
C GLN A 47 -0.83 5.55 10.49
N LEU A 48 -1.46 5.88 9.35
CA LEU A 48 -1.37 5.04 8.18
C LEU A 48 -0.02 5.24 7.49
N ASN A 49 0.73 4.16 7.34
CA ASN A 49 1.90 4.13 6.49
C ASN A 49 1.54 3.50 5.15
N THR A 50 1.83 4.21 4.05
CA THR A 50 1.61 3.73 2.69
C THR A 50 2.91 3.68 1.92
N HIS A 51 3.16 2.54 1.29
CA HIS A 51 4.38 2.30 0.55
C HIS A 51 4.06 1.86 -0.87
N PHE A 52 4.49 2.69 -1.83
CA PHE A 52 4.20 2.51 -3.24
C PHE A 52 5.34 1.75 -3.92
N ARG A 53 4.98 0.77 -4.74
CA ARG A 53 5.89 0.04 -5.63
C ARG A 53 5.32 0.04 -7.04
N MET A 54 6.17 0.32 -8.02
CA MET A 54 5.79 0.21 -9.43
C MET A 54 5.83 -1.25 -9.85
N PHE A 55 4.80 -1.69 -10.55
CA PHE A 55 4.66 -3.02 -11.14
C PHE A 55 3.99 -2.88 -12.50
N THR A 56 4.52 -3.56 -13.52
CA THR A 56 3.90 -3.57 -14.84
C THR A 56 2.70 -4.51 -14.82
N PHE A 57 1.49 -3.96 -14.98
CA PHE A 57 0.21 -4.69 -15.01
C PHE A 57 0.01 -5.68 -13.84
N PRO A 58 -0.07 -5.20 -12.59
CA PRO A 58 -0.29 -6.10 -11.46
C PRO A 58 -1.73 -6.65 -11.51
N MET A 59 -1.86 -7.97 -11.71
CA MET A 59 -3.14 -8.66 -11.92
C MET A 59 -3.69 -9.35 -10.66
N GLY A 60 -2.82 -9.96 -9.85
CA GLY A 60 -3.21 -10.74 -8.68
C GLY A 60 -2.09 -10.80 -7.65
N ILE A 61 -2.45 -11.15 -6.41
CA ILE A 61 -1.52 -11.28 -5.27
C ILE A 61 -1.66 -12.69 -4.71
N ALA A 62 -0.53 -13.32 -4.44
CA ALA A 62 -0.45 -14.54 -3.65
C ALA A 62 0.65 -14.36 -2.59
N SER A 63 0.39 -14.81 -1.37
CA SER A 63 1.40 -14.88 -0.31
C SER A 63 1.80 -16.33 -0.10
N THR A 64 3.10 -16.59 -0.02
CA THR A 64 3.66 -17.90 0.33
C THR A 64 3.76 -18.11 1.84
N ALA A 65 3.69 -17.03 2.62
CA ALA A 65 3.76 -17.06 4.08
C ALA A 65 2.38 -16.72 4.69
N PRO A 66 2.03 -17.33 5.84
CA PRO A 66 0.81 -17.00 6.56
C PRO A 66 0.81 -15.56 7.13
N TRP A 67 1.99 -14.95 7.27
CA TRP A 67 2.17 -13.59 7.79
C TRP A 67 3.06 -12.78 6.84
N LEU A 68 2.70 -11.52 6.62
CA LEU A 68 3.59 -10.54 6.00
C LEU A 68 4.40 -9.89 7.14
N ALA A 69 5.69 -10.18 7.21
CA ALA A 69 6.61 -9.66 8.23
C ALA A 69 6.78 -8.13 8.14
#